data_AF-A0A930N0R2-F1
#
_entry.id   AF-A0A930N0R2-F1
#
_cell.length_a   1.000
_cell.length_b   1.000
_cell.length_c   1.000
_cell.angle_alpha   90.00
_cell.angle_beta   90.00
_cell.angle_gamma   90.00
#
_symmetry.space_group_name_H-M   'P 1'
#
loop_
_entity.id
_entity.type
_entity.pdbx_description
1 polymer ?
#
loop_
_entity_poly.entity_id
_entity_poly.type
_entity_poly.pdbx_seq_one_letter_code
_entity_poly.pdbx_strand_id
1 'polypeptide(L)' 'MIPPVPIILTVMRGTECVYKEEGLYDIWVGARDDKLVAAIRDISEDKTIFEEPVPFGFLTMSAPFVTVWLKKA' A
#
# COMPACT_ATOMS: atom_id res chain seq x y z
N MET A 1 -21.10 6.18 -7.84
CA MET A 1 -19.79 6.13 -7.16
C MET A 1 -19.97 5.23 -5.94
N ILE A 2 -19.16 4.18 -5.78
CA ILE A 2 -19.23 3.32 -4.60
C ILE A 2 -18.48 4.03 -3.47
N PRO A 3 -19.07 4.21 -2.27
CA PRO A 3 -18.37 4.80 -1.15
C PRO A 3 -17.11 3.99 -0.83
N PRO A 4 -15.98 4.63 -0.49
CA PRO A 4 -14.79 3.90 -0.08
C PRO A 4 -15.11 3.13 1.20
N VAL A 5 -14.77 1.84 1.21
CA VAL A 5 -14.93 0.95 2.37
C VAL A 5 -13.57 0.74 3.03
N PRO A 6 -13.50 0.69 4.38
CA PRO A 6 -12.27 0.37 5.07
C PRO A 6 -11.71 -0.98 4.61
N ILE A 7 -10.39 -1.05 4.48
CA ILE A 7 -9.65 -2.27 4.19
C ILE A 7 -8.63 -2.50 5.29
N ILE A 8 -8.23 -3.75 5.45
CA ILE A 8 -7.08 -4.13 6.28
C ILE A 8 -5.86 -4.09 5.38
N LEU A 9 -5.08 -3.02 5.49
CA LEU A 9 -3.87 -2.85 4.72
C LEU A 9 -2.71 -3.51 5.46
N THR A 10 -2.05 -4.46 4.82
CA THR A 10 -0.79 -5.04 5.28
C THR A 10 0.33 -4.68 4.33
N VAL A 11 1.41 -4.10 4.84
CA VAL A 11 2.62 -3.83 4.04
C VAL A 11 3.73 -4.74 4.52
N MET A 12 4.21 -5.58 3.60
CA MET A 12 5.27 -6.54 3.84
C MET A 12 6.57 -6.04 3.20
N ARG A 13 7.71 -6.18 3.89
CA ARG A 13 9.05 -5.98 3.33
C ARG A 13 9.82 -7.29 3.45
N GLY A 14 9.88 -8.05 2.36
CA GLY A 14 10.32 -9.45 2.44
C GLY A 14 9.35 -10.26 3.31
N THR A 15 9.83 -10.83 4.42
CA THR A 15 9.03 -11.62 5.36
C THR A 15 8.51 -10.80 6.56
N GLU A 16 8.89 -9.52 6.66
CA GLU A 16 8.54 -8.66 7.78
C GLU A 16 7.29 -7.84 7.49
N CYS A 17 6.36 -7.75 8.45
CA CYS A 17 5.20 -6.86 8.38
C CYS A 17 5.60 -5.48 8.93
N VAL A 18 5.73 -4.49 8.06
CA VAL A 18 6.18 -3.13 8.43
C VAL A 18 5.03 -2.16 8.69
N TYR A 19 3.82 -2.50 8.24
CA TYR A 19 2.60 -1.74 8.52
C TYR A 19 1.40 -2.67 8.48
N LYS A 20 0.49 -2.53 9.45
CA LYS A 20 -0.78 -3.26 9.45
C LYS A 20 -1.84 -2.50 10.23
N GLU A 21 -2.76 -1.87 9.54
CA GLU A 21 -3.89 -1.17 10.15
C GLU A 21 -5.14 -1.29 9.26
N GLU A 22 -6.29 -1.08 9.87
CA GLU A 22 -7.56 -0.93 9.15
C GLU A 22 -7.80 0.55 8.90
N GLY A 23 -8.22 0.90 7.68
CA GLY A 23 -8.41 2.29 7.32
C GLY A 23 -8.90 2.49 5.91
N LEU A 24 -9.08 3.76 5.56
CA LEU A 24 -9.36 4.19 4.20
C LEU A 24 -8.05 4.61 3.56
N TYR A 25 -7.62 3.88 2.54
CA TYR A 25 -6.34 4.13 1.89
C TYR A 25 -6.50 4.48 0.42
N ASP A 26 -5.77 5.51 -0.01
CA ASP A 26 -5.46 5.75 -1.41
C ASP A 26 -4.15 5.03 -1.73
N ILE A 27 -4.25 3.96 -2.53
CA ILE A 27 -3.13 3.13 -2.95
C ILE A 27 -2.90 3.37 -4.44
N TRP A 28 -1.86 4.14 -4.73
CA TRP A 28 -1.43 4.41 -6.10
C TRP A 28 -0.29 3.46 -6.49
N VAL A 29 -0.40 2.86 -7.67
CA VAL A 29 0.66 2.04 -8.27
C VAL A 29 1.05 2.61 -9.62
N GLY A 30 2.34 2.58 -9.92
CA GLY A 30 2.87 3.04 -11.19
C GLY A 30 4.24 2.48 -11.51
N ALA A 31 4.83 2.96 -12.60
CA ALA A 31 6.19 2.64 -13.00
C ALA A 31 7.05 3.91 -12.97
N ARG A 32 8.26 3.80 -12.41
CA ARG A 32 9.27 4.85 -12.39
C ARG A 32 10.65 4.21 -12.52
N ASP A 33 11.48 4.68 -13.44
CA ASP A 33 12.84 4.17 -13.68
C ASP A 33 12.91 2.64 -13.80
N ASP A 34 12.05 2.06 -14.64
CA ASP A 34 11.87 0.61 -14.86
C ASP A 34 11.51 -0.21 -13.59
N LYS A 35 11.08 0.47 -12.52
CA LYS A 35 10.62 -0.15 -11.28
C LYS A 35 9.13 0.10 -11.07
N LEU A 36 8.41 -0.94 -10.67
CA LEU A 36 7.07 -0.80 -10.12
C LEU A 36 7.17 -0.12 -8.75
N VAL A 37 6.44 0.97 -8.56
CA VAL A 37 6.41 1.77 -7.33
C VAL A 37 4.99 1.92 -6.82
N ALA A 38 4.84 1.94 -5.50
CA ALA A 38 3.57 2.16 -4.83
C ALA A 38 3.68 3.36 -3.89
N ALA A 39 2.65 4.21 -3.89
CA ALA A 39 2.45 5.26 -2.90
C ALA A 39 1.16 4.94 -2.14
N ILE A 40 1.21 5.07 -0.81
CA ILE A 40 0.07 4.76 0.05
C ILE A 40 -0.18 5.92 0.99
N ARG A 41 -1.41 6.43 0.99
CA ARG A 41 -1.89 7.48 1.86
C ARG A 41 -3.13 7.01 2.62
N ASP A 42 -3.14 7.26 3.92
CA ASP A 42 -4.37 7.22 4.71
C ASP A 42 -5.18 8.49 4.43
N ILE A 43 -6.36 8.33 3.84
CA ILE A 43 -7.23 9.46 3.47
C ILE A 43 -8.12 9.94 4.62
N SER A 44 -8.20 9.17 5.71
CA SER A 44 -8.94 9.56 6.92
C SER A 44 -8.13 10.50 7.82
N GLU A 45 -6.82 10.28 7.89
CA GLU A 45 -5.88 11.10 8.68
C GLU A 45 -5.06 12.09 7.84
N ASP A 46 -5.23 12.10 6.51
CA ASP A 46 -4.39 12.81 5.53
C ASP A 46 -2.88 12.53 5.73
N LYS A 47 -2.56 11.29 6.11
CA LYS A 47 -1.22 10.85 6.48
C LYS A 47 -0.61 10.00 5.38
N THR A 48 0.58 10.36 4.92
CA THR A 48 1.33 9.53 3.97
C THR A 48 2.07 8.44 4.74
N ILE A 49 1.87 7.17 4.36
CA ILE A 49 2.48 6.02 5.05
C ILE A 49 3.97 5.88 4.69
N PHE A 50 4.32 6.21 3.43
CA PHE A 50 5.69 6.25 2.94
C PHE A 50 5.96 7.55 2.20
N GLU A 51 6.94 8.34 2.65
CA GLU A 51 7.25 9.69 2.12
C GLU A 51 7.56 9.69 0.60
N GLU A 52 8.10 8.59 0.08
CA GLU A 52 8.40 8.42 -1.35
C GLU A 52 7.75 7.15 -1.91
N PRO A 53 7.42 7.11 -3.22
CA PRO A 53 6.95 5.91 -3.88
C PRO A 53 7.95 4.76 -3.71
N VAL A 54 7.54 3.72 -2.99
CA VAL A 54 8.40 2.60 -2.62
C VAL A 54 8.37 1.52 -3.70
N PRO A 55 9.53 0.96 -4.12
CA PRO A 55 9.56 -0.16 -5.04
C PRO A 55 8.78 -1.36 -4.47
N PHE A 56 7.85 -1.88 -5.25
CA PHE A 56 7.07 -3.06 -4.86
C PHE A 56 7.27 -4.22 -5.84
N GLY A 57 7.05 -5.44 -5.34
CA GLY A 57 7.08 -6.67 -6.11
C GLY A 57 5.69 -6.98 -6.67
N PHE A 58 4.71 -7.11 -5.78
CA PHE A 58 3.34 -7.41 -6.15
C PHE A 58 2.36 -6.91 -5.08
N LEU A 59 1.09 -6.83 -5.46
CA LEU A 59 -0.03 -6.53 -4.58
C LEU A 59 -1.01 -7.69 -4.64
N THR A 60 -1.63 -8.03 -3.52
CA THR A 60 -2.74 -8.99 -3.46
C THR A 60 -3.95 -8.30 -2.85
N MET A 61 -5.10 -8.45 -3.49
CA MET A 61 -6.36 -7.85 -3.05
C MET A 61 -7.43 -8.92 -2.92
N SER A 62 -7.91 -9.13 -1.70
CA SER A 62 -9.00 -10.02 -1.36
C SER A 62 -9.83 -9.34 -0.27
N ALA A 63 -10.82 -8.54 -0.68
CA ALA A 63 -11.56 -7.67 0.24
C ALA A 63 -12.04 -8.42 1.51
N PRO A 64 -11.87 -7.83 2.71
CA PRO A 64 -11.32 -6.49 2.97
C PRO A 64 -9.78 -6.44 3.03
N PHE A 65 -9.07 -7.52 2.73
CA PHE A 65 -7.62 -7.61 2.88
C PHE A 65 -6.87 -7.12 1.64
N VAL A 66 -5.94 -6.18 1.85
CA VAL A 66 -5.00 -5.73 0.82
C VAL A 66 -3.59 -5.86 1.35
N THR A 67 -2.74 -6.54 0.59
CA THR A 67 -1.33 -6.70 0.96
C THR A 67 -0.43 -6.14 -0.13
N VAL A 68 0.48 -5.25 0.26
CA VAL A 68 1.52 -4.70 -0.61
C VAL A 68 2.86 -5.29 -0.22
N TRP A 69 3.54 -5.95 -1.16
CA TRP A 69 4.85 -6.55 -0.93
C TRP A 69 5.95 -5.67 -1.50
N LEU A 70 6.65 -4.96 -0.62
CA LEU A 70 7.79 -4.12 -0.97
C LEU A 70 9.01 -4.98 -1.31
N LYS A 71 9.81 -4.50 -2.26
CA LYS A 71 11.12 -5.10 -2.53
C LYS A 71 12.07 -4.78 -1.36
N LYS A 72 12.95 -5.71 -1.02
CA LYS A 72 14.12 -5.38 -0.19
C LYS A 72 14.98 -4.40 -0.99
N ALA A 73 15.36 -3.30 -0.35
CA ALA A 73 16.40 -2.40 -0.87
C ALA A 73 17.75 -3.13 -0.93
#